data_AF-A0A920TP95-F1
#
_entry.id   AF-A0A920TP95-F1
#
_cell.length_a   1.000
_cell.length_b   1.000
_cell.length_c   1.000
_cell.angle_alpha   90.00
_cell.angle_beta   90.00
_cell.angle_gamma   90.00
#
_symmetry.space_group_name_H-M   'P 1'
#
loop_
_entity.id
_entity.type
_entity.pdbx_description
1 polymer ?
#
loop_
_entity_poly.entity_id
_entity_poly.type
_entity_poly.pdbx_seq_one_letter_code
_entity_poly.pdbx_strand_id
1 'polypeptide(L)'
;MPSSGRKVIGSIKRLNKGDDFRSNIHQGGIAEKVILTRKERAVAVKAAKALGLSIAGVDILRSKRGPLVLEVNSSPGIKSIEQSLGIDIAEQMIIFCESQIGIKS
;
A
#
# COMPACT_ATOMS: atom_id res chain seq x y z
N MET A 1 0.86 -3.89 -23.87
CA MET A 1 1.05 -2.69 -23.03
C MET A 1 1.29 -3.14 -21.60
N PRO A 2 2.36 -2.71 -20.92
CA PRO A 2 2.60 -3.17 -19.56
C PRO A 2 1.48 -2.64 -18.67
N SER A 3 1.01 -3.50 -17.79
CA SER A 3 -0.06 -3.28 -16.80
C SER A 3 0.35 -2.33 -15.65
N SER A 4 1.35 -1.47 -15.89
CA SER A 4 1.97 -0.56 -14.93
C SER A 4 0.97 0.53 -14.52
N GLY A 5 0.41 0.38 -13.32
CA GLY A 5 -0.57 1.30 -12.73
C GLY A 5 -1.72 0.60 -12.01
N ARG A 6 -1.85 -0.73 -12.11
CA ARG A 6 -2.95 -1.49 -11.49
C ARG A 6 -2.48 -2.66 -10.63
N LYS A 7 -1.46 -2.45 -9.80
CA LYS A 7 -0.89 -3.51 -8.95
C LYS A 7 -0.58 -2.97 -7.56
N VAL A 8 -0.94 -3.75 -6.55
CA VAL A 8 -0.41 -3.58 -5.20
C VAL A 8 1.02 -4.11 -5.19
N ILE A 9 1.99 -3.21 -5.00
CA ILE A 9 3.43 -3.51 -5.04
C ILE A 9 3.99 -4.00 -3.70
N GLY A 10 3.34 -3.62 -2.59
CA GLY A 10 3.71 -4.05 -1.24
C GLY A 10 2.51 -3.98 -0.31
N SER A 11 2.51 -4.84 0.70
CA SER A 11 1.50 -4.84 1.76
C SER A 11 2.10 -5.31 3.07
N ILE A 12 1.81 -4.55 4.13
CA ILE A 12 2.16 -4.87 5.51
C ILE A 12 0.91 -4.91 6.37
N LYS A 13 0.94 -5.73 7.41
CA LYS A 13 -0.01 -5.67 8.52
C LYS A 13 0.66 -4.89 9.64
N ARG A 14 -0.01 -3.84 10.10
CA ARG A 14 0.40 -3.11 11.31
C ARG A 14 -0.26 -3.76 12.52
N LEU A 15 0.54 -4.11 13.52
CA LEU A 15 0.10 -4.69 14.79
C LEU A 15 0.49 -3.77 15.93
N ASN A 16 -0.37 -3.63 16.93
CA ASN A 16 -0.12 -2.81 18.10
C ASN A 16 0.65 -3.66 19.11
N LYS A 17 1.55 -3.04 19.89
CA LYS A 17 2.06 -3.67 21.11
C LYS A 17 1.17 -3.20 22.28
N GLY A 18 0.46 -4.14 22.92
CA GLY A 18 -0.37 -3.88 24.11
C GLY A 18 -1.84 -3.58 23.83
N ASP A 19 -2.49 -2.90 24.78
CA ASP A 19 -3.95 -2.66 24.82
C ASP A 19 -4.41 -1.42 24.03
N ASP A 20 -3.51 -0.71 23.32
CA ASP A 20 -3.90 0.40 22.44
C ASP A 20 -4.49 -0.18 21.15
N PHE A 21 -5.60 0.41 20.66
CA PHE A 21 -6.23 0.02 19.39
C PHE A 21 -5.54 0.65 18.17
N ARG A 22 -4.72 1.69 18.35
CA ARG A 22 -4.04 2.41 17.27
C ARG A 22 -2.80 1.65 16.76
N SER A 23 -2.72 1.46 15.44
CA SER A 23 -1.64 0.71 14.76
C SER A 23 -0.59 1.56 14.07
N ASN A 24 -0.32 2.75 14.62
CA ASN A 24 0.66 3.66 14.03
C ASN A 24 2.08 3.12 14.26
N ILE A 25 2.82 2.87 13.17
CA ILE A 25 4.21 2.33 13.24
C ILE A 25 5.12 3.28 14.02
N HIS A 26 4.91 4.60 13.87
CA HIS A 26 5.66 5.63 14.61
C HIS A 26 5.48 5.56 16.14
N GLN A 27 4.49 4.82 16.65
CA GLN A 27 4.21 4.66 18.08
C GLN A 27 4.52 3.24 18.61
N GLY A 28 5.42 2.50 17.94
CA GLY A 28 5.86 1.17 18.39
C GLY A 28 5.04 0.00 17.85
N GLY A 29 4.17 0.25 16.87
CA GLY A 29 3.50 -0.80 16.11
C GLY A 29 4.49 -1.64 15.29
N ILE A 30 4.31 -2.95 15.27
CA ILE A 30 5.10 -3.89 14.46
C ILE A 30 4.52 -3.92 13.04
N ALA A 31 5.38 -3.84 12.03
CA ALA A 31 5.02 -4.07 10.65
C ALA A 31 5.45 -5.48 10.24
N GLU A 32 4.50 -6.30 9.79
CA GLU A 32 4.77 -7.63 9.27
C GLU A 32 4.33 -7.73 7.81
N LYS A 33 5.11 -8.46 7.00
CA LYS A 33 4.71 -8.78 5.63
C LYS A 33 3.38 -9.52 5.65
N VAL A 34 2.42 -9.07 4.83
CA VAL A 34 1.13 -9.74 4.68
C VAL A 34 0.83 -9.98 3.22
N ILE A 35 0.26 -11.14 2.91
CA ILE A 35 -0.29 -11.42 1.58
C ILE A 35 -1.76 -10.99 1.59
N LEU A 36 -2.10 -10.02 0.74
CA LEU A 36 -3.50 -9.61 0.56
C LEU A 36 -4.30 -10.70 -0.17
N THR A 37 -5.53 -10.91 0.29
CA THR A 37 -6.53 -11.67 -0.45
C THR A 37 -6.87 -10.98 -1.77
N ARG A 38 -7.51 -11.72 -2.70
CA ARG A 38 -8.00 -11.14 -3.97
C ARG A 38 -8.96 -9.97 -3.72
N LYS A 39 -9.83 -10.08 -2.71
CA LYS A 39 -10.82 -9.05 -2.35
C LYS A 39 -10.15 -7.79 -1.80
N GLU A 40 -9.15 -7.94 -0.93
CA GLU A 40 -8.38 -6.81 -0.40
C GLU A 40 -7.60 -6.08 -1.48
N ARG A 41 -6.93 -6.82 -2.37
CA ARG A 41 -6.20 -6.23 -3.50
C ARG A 41 -7.13 -5.45 -4.43
N ALA A 42 -8.29 -6.01 -4.74
CA ALA A 42 -9.29 -5.34 -5.58
C ALA A 42 -9.81 -4.06 -4.91
N VAL A 43 -10.07 -4.09 -3.60
CA VAL A 43 -10.51 -2.91 -2.84
C VAL A 43 -9.44 -1.82 -2.83
N ALA A 44 -8.17 -2.16 -2.59
CA ALA A 44 -7.07 -1.19 -2.61
C ALA A 44 -6.97 -0.46 -3.96
N VAL A 45 -6.95 -1.23 -5.07
CA VAL A 45 -6.87 -0.65 -6.43
C VAL A 45 -8.10 0.19 -6.74
N LYS A 46 -9.30 -0.25 -6.35
CA LYS A 46 -10.54 0.49 -6.58
C LYS A 46 -10.56 1.81 -5.79
N ALA A 47 -10.05 1.82 -4.56
CA ALA A 47 -10.00 3.01 -3.72
C ALA A 47 -9.08 4.09 -4.33
N ALA A 48 -7.86 3.73 -4.70
CA ALA A 48 -6.93 4.66 -5.37
C ALA A 48 -7.52 5.21 -6.69
N LYS A 49 -8.15 4.35 -7.50
CA LYS A 49 -8.80 4.74 -8.74
C LYS A 49 -9.96 5.71 -8.52
N ALA A 50 -10.79 5.47 -7.50
CA ALA A 50 -11.94 6.32 -7.20
C ALA A 50 -11.52 7.77 -6.88
N LEU A 51 -10.28 7.97 -6.40
CA LEU A 51 -9.71 9.27 -6.11
C LEU A 51 -8.78 9.81 -7.22
N GLY A 52 -8.66 9.10 -8.36
CA GLY A 52 -7.79 9.52 -9.45
C GLY A 52 -6.29 9.49 -9.14
N LEU A 53 -5.87 8.72 -8.13
CA LEU A 53 -4.47 8.65 -7.70
C LEU A 53 -3.72 7.56 -8.46
N SER A 54 -2.60 7.92 -9.10
CA SER A 54 -1.71 6.98 -9.79
C SER A 54 -0.87 6.15 -8.80
N ILE A 55 -0.49 6.74 -7.68
CA ILE A 55 0.26 6.12 -6.58
C ILE A 55 -0.45 6.50 -5.28
N ALA A 56 -0.73 5.52 -4.42
CA ALA A 56 -1.36 5.76 -3.13
C ALA A 56 -1.02 4.66 -2.11
N GLY A 57 -0.96 5.04 -0.84
CA GLY A 57 -1.09 4.11 0.27
C GLY A 57 -2.56 3.90 0.59
N VAL A 58 -2.99 2.66 0.78
CA VAL A 58 -4.39 2.34 1.14
C VAL A 58 -4.42 1.49 2.39
N ASP A 59 -5.05 2.03 3.43
CA ASP A 59 -5.22 1.34 4.70
C ASP A 59 -6.53 0.56 4.71
N ILE A 60 -6.44 -0.72 5.03
CA ILE A 60 -7.58 -1.64 5.04
C ILE A 60 -7.75 -2.27 6.42
N LEU A 61 -8.96 -2.19 6.95
CA LEU A 61 -9.39 -2.96 8.12
C LEU A 61 -10.11 -4.23 7.69
N ARG A 62 -9.65 -5.38 8.19
CA ARG A 62 -10.34 -6.67 8.03
C ARG A 62 -11.53 -6.72 8.98
N SER A 63 -12.74 -6.88 8.45
CA SER A 63 -13.98 -7.00 9.24
C SER A 63 -14.79 -8.23 8.85
N LYS A 64 -15.77 -8.63 9.69
CA LYS A 64 -16.68 -9.76 9.41
C LYS A 64 -17.47 -9.59 8.10
N ARG A 65 -17.73 -8.36 7.67
CA ARG A 65 -18.44 -8.03 6.41
C ARG A 65 -17.50 -7.85 5.20
N GLY A 66 -16.20 -8.06 5.39
CA GLY A 66 -15.17 -7.90 4.36
C GLY A 66 -14.19 -6.75 4.64
N PRO A 67 -13.24 -6.50 3.72
CA PRO A 67 -12.26 -5.43 3.86
C PRO A 67 -12.92 -4.05 3.76
N LEU A 68 -12.61 -3.17 4.72
CA LEU A 68 -13.07 -1.79 4.77
C LEU A 68 -11.88 -0.85 4.56
N VAL A 69 -12.03 0.15 3.69
CA VAL A 69 -11.01 1.19 3.49
C VAL A 69 -11.10 2.17 4.65
N LEU A 70 -9.97 2.48 5.28
CA LEU A 70 -9.87 3.45 6.36
C LEU A 70 -9.32 4.79 5.84
N GLU A 71 -8.22 4.73 5.10
CA GLU A 71 -7.52 5.90 4.56
C GLU A 71 -7.01 5.58 3.15
N VAL A 72 -6.97 6.60 2.30
CA VAL A 72 -6.22 6.60 1.06
C VAL A 72 -5.32 7.83 1.07
N ASN A 73 -4.01 7.60 0.98
CA ASN A 73 -3.00 8.65 1.09
C ASN A 73 -2.26 8.81 -0.24
N SER A 74 -2.25 10.02 -0.80
CA SER A 74 -1.55 10.35 -2.05
C SER A 74 -0.04 10.52 -1.90
N SER A 75 0.47 10.66 -0.67
CA SER A 75 1.90 10.79 -0.35
C SER A 75 2.26 9.84 0.80
N PRO A 76 2.18 8.52 0.58
CA PRO A 76 2.44 7.55 1.64
C PRO A 76 3.91 7.55 2.03
N GLY A 77 4.19 7.41 3.33
CA GLY A 77 5.54 7.09 3.79
C GLY A 77 5.94 5.68 3.39
N ILE A 78 7.08 5.52 2.70
CA ILE A 78 7.52 4.23 2.15
C ILE A 78 8.62 3.53 2.95
N LYS A 79 9.38 4.27 3.78
CA LYS A 79 10.55 3.73 4.48
C LYS A 79 10.28 2.48 5.32
N SER A 80 9.20 2.49 6.11
CA SER A 80 8.87 1.37 6.99
C SER A 80 8.43 0.12 6.22
N ILE A 81 7.69 0.29 5.12
CA ILE A 81 7.24 -0.82 4.29
C ILE A 81 8.38 -1.38 3.45
N GLU A 82 9.28 -0.55 2.92
CA GLU A 82 10.49 -0.99 2.22
C GLU A 82 11.37 -1.85 3.13
N GLN A 83 11.66 -1.36 4.35
CA GLN A 83 12.43 -2.12 5.34
C GLN A 83 11.78 -3.45 5.71
N SER A 84 10.44 -3.47 5.84
CA SER A 84 9.70 -4.67 6.23
C SER A 84 9.61 -5.72 5.10
N LEU A 85 9.68 -5.27 3.85
CA LEU A 85 9.49 -6.13 2.68
C LEU A 85 10.80 -6.45 1.94
N GLY A 86 11.87 -5.69 2.18
CA GLY A 86 13.15 -5.81 1.47
C GLY A 86 13.01 -5.47 -0.01
N ILE A 87 12.16 -4.50 -0.36
CA ILE A 87 11.92 -4.07 -1.74
C ILE A 87 12.22 -2.58 -1.86
N ASP A 88 12.64 -2.15 -3.05
CA ASP A 88 12.79 -0.74 -3.40
C ASP A 88 11.47 -0.22 -4.00
N ILE A 89 10.69 0.50 -3.20
CA ILE A 89 9.43 1.10 -3.64
C ILE A 89 9.72 2.40 -4.38
N ALA A 90 10.71 3.17 -3.93
CA ALA A 90 11.12 4.40 -4.59
C ALA A 90 11.49 4.16 -6.06
N GLU A 91 12.32 3.16 -6.34
CA GLU A 91 12.68 2.75 -7.70
C GLU A 91 11.45 2.36 -8.52
N GLN A 92 10.54 1.56 -7.95
CA GLN A 92 9.30 1.19 -8.66
C GLN A 92 8.39 2.38 -8.97
N MET A 93 8.36 3.40 -8.10
CA MET A 93 7.65 4.64 -8.35
C MET A 93 8.30 5.44 -9.50
N ILE A 94 9.63 5.51 -9.54
CA ILE A 94 10.36 6.16 -10.64
C ILE A 94 10.12 5.44 -11.96
N ILE A 95 10.30 4.12 -12.02
CA ILE A 95 10.02 3.29 -13.20
C ILE A 95 8.57 3.49 -13.68
N PHE A 96 7.64 3.57 -12.74
CA PHE A 96 6.25 3.87 -13.08
C PHE A 96 6.11 5.24 -13.75
N CYS A 97 6.66 6.30 -13.15
CA CYS A 97 6.62 7.65 -13.70
C CYS A 97 7.27 7.74 -15.08
N GLU A 98 8.45 7.15 -15.27
CA GLU A 98 9.16 7.07 -16.55
C GLU A 98 8.28 6.42 -17.62
N SER A 99 7.61 5.30 -17.28
CA SER A 99 6.70 4.62 -18.19
C SER A 99 5.48 5.46 -18.60
N GLN A 100 5.02 6.39 -17.75
CA GLN A 100 3.89 7.27 -18.08
C GLN A 100 4.27 8.36 -19.10
N ILE A 101 5.56 8.72 -19.17
CA ILE A 101 6.08 9.75 -20.10
C ILE A 101 6.86 9.16 -21.28
N GLY A 102 6.82 7.82 -21.45
CA GLY A 102 7.41 7.14 -22.60
C GLY A 102 8.92 6.89 -22.49
N ILE A 103 9.52 7.08 -21.31
CA ILE A 103 10.91 6.70 -21.04
C ILE A 103 10.94 5.20 -20.73
N LYS A 104 11.91 4.49 -21.30
CA LYS A 104 12.20 3.09 -20.98
C LYS A 104 13.56 3.02 -20.30
N SER A 105 13.56 2.54 -19.08
CA SER A 105 14.73 2.28 -18.23
C SER A 105 15.12 0.82 -18.30
#